data_AF-A0A3D3PTZ1-F1
#
_entry.id   AF-A0A3D3PTZ1-F1
#
_cell.length_a   1.000
_cell.length_b   1.000
_cell.length_c   1.000
_cell.angle_alpha   90.00
_cell.angle_beta   90.00
_cell.angle_gamma   90.00
#
_symmetry.space_group_name_H-M   'P 1'
#
loop_
_entity.id
_entity.type
_entity.pdbx_description
1 polymer ?
#
loop_
_entity_poly.entity_id
_entity_poly.type
_entity_poly.pdbx_seq_one_letter_code
_entity_poly.pdbx_strand_id
1 'polypeptide(L)'
;MSQITNAEPANSDKPKPVSSLASHPLWRLGFRPFYLLAAAFAAVSVPLWVTRYVGLLPGLPRLGLAWHMHEMVFGFVIAVIIGFLFTAGRNWTGLWTPRRGHLAALAALWLAGRIAMLWAPPALAAIVDLLFLPAAAWPMYRVLQRSGNKRNLFLIGLLGLLTLVNAVFHAAVLGWLALPPASAIQAAILIVVMIESVIGARVIPGFTNNGAPGTKTIVHPKLDRISIALTAAASLSWVGGLPAAAIAGLAGAAACSQLLRLGGWKPHRTLHEPLLWILHLSYA
;
A
#
# COMPACT_ATOMS: atom_id res chain seq x y z
N MET A 1 73.45 -20.83 -13.41
CA MET A 1 73.15 -19.39 -13.36
C MET A 1 71.93 -19.14 -14.25
N SER A 2 70.72 -19.12 -13.69
CA SER A 2 69.51 -18.63 -14.34
C SER A 2 68.53 -18.29 -13.22
N GLN A 3 68.41 -16.99 -12.92
CA GLN A 3 67.41 -16.48 -12.00
C GLN A 3 66.11 -16.30 -12.78
N ILE A 4 65.09 -17.08 -12.43
CA ILE A 4 63.72 -16.81 -12.87
C ILE A 4 63.05 -16.03 -11.74
N THR A 5 62.93 -14.72 -11.97
CA THR A 5 62.22 -13.76 -11.14
C THR A 5 60.73 -14.04 -11.26
N ASN A 6 60.13 -14.65 -10.24
CA ASN A 6 58.66 -14.74 -10.14
C ASN A 6 58.12 -13.40 -9.63
N ALA A 7 57.68 -12.56 -10.56
CA ALA A 7 56.86 -11.40 -10.23
C ALA A 7 55.45 -11.88 -9.85
N GLU A 8 55.07 -11.64 -8.60
CA GLU A 8 53.72 -11.85 -8.09
C GLU A 8 52.76 -10.82 -8.70
N PRO A 9 51.63 -11.21 -9.33
CA PRO A 9 50.68 -10.23 -9.83
C PRO A 9 49.95 -9.57 -8.65
N ALA A 10 50.13 -8.27 -8.50
CA ALA A 10 49.40 -7.45 -7.55
C ALA A 10 47.90 -7.58 -7.79
N ASN A 11 47.23 -8.40 -6.97
CA ASN A 11 45.78 -8.48 -6.93
C ASN A 11 45.23 -7.21 -6.27
N SER A 12 44.90 -6.20 -7.07
CA SER A 12 44.27 -4.97 -6.62
C SER A 12 42.74 -5.00 -6.75
N ASP A 13 42.09 -6.13 -6.45
CA ASP A 13 40.64 -6.16 -6.24
C ASP A 13 40.29 -5.66 -4.83
N LYS A 14 40.52 -4.36 -4.58
CA LYS A 14 39.83 -3.69 -3.47
C LYS A 14 38.37 -3.52 -3.89
N PRO A 15 37.39 -4.11 -3.17
CA PRO A 15 35.99 -3.92 -3.49
C PRO A 15 35.69 -2.42 -3.48
N LYS A 16 35.20 -1.91 -4.63
CA LYS A 16 34.81 -0.51 -4.77
C LYS A 16 33.88 -0.14 -3.60
N PRO A 17 34.14 0.95 -2.86
CA PRO A 17 33.30 1.32 -1.73
C PRO A 17 31.90 1.64 -2.28
N VAL A 18 30.97 0.71 -2.09
CA VAL A 18 29.55 0.96 -2.34
C VAL A 18 29.16 2.06 -1.36
N SER A 19 28.61 3.17 -1.86
CA SER A 19 28.28 4.33 -1.01
C SER A 19 27.51 3.87 0.25
N SER A 20 27.98 4.29 1.42
CA SER A 20 27.53 3.79 2.72
C SER A 20 26.01 3.92 2.91
N LEU A 21 25.42 4.96 2.33
CA LEU A 21 23.98 5.22 2.30
C LEU A 21 23.20 4.16 1.52
N ALA A 22 23.71 3.67 0.37
CA ALA A 22 23.03 2.66 -0.43
C ALA A 22 23.12 1.25 0.16
N SER A 23 24.06 0.99 1.06
CA SER A 23 24.18 -0.27 1.81
C SER A 23 23.41 -0.30 3.13
N HIS A 24 22.85 0.84 3.56
CA HIS A 24 22.20 0.94 4.87
C HIS A 24 21.02 -0.04 5.02
N PRO A 25 20.84 -0.70 6.18
CA PRO A 25 19.78 -1.70 6.39
C PRO A 25 18.36 -1.19 6.09
N LEU A 26 18.13 0.11 6.24
CA LEU A 26 16.87 0.77 5.90
C LEU A 26 16.45 0.44 4.46
N TRP A 27 17.37 0.40 3.50
CA TRP A 27 17.05 0.25 2.09
C TRP A 27 17.01 -1.21 1.60
N ARG A 28 16.96 -2.20 2.50
CA ARG A 28 16.99 -3.63 2.12
C ARG A 28 15.65 -4.23 1.77
N LEU A 29 14.57 -3.78 2.41
CA LEU A 29 13.20 -4.30 2.25
C LEU A 29 12.22 -3.13 2.24
N GLY A 30 11.20 -3.21 1.40
CA GLY A 30 10.26 -2.11 1.18
C GLY A 30 9.53 -1.63 2.42
N PHE A 31 9.15 -2.54 3.33
CA PHE A 31 8.40 -2.13 4.53
C PHE A 31 9.21 -1.18 5.42
N ARG A 32 10.54 -1.28 5.44
CA ARG A 32 11.38 -0.52 6.37
C ARG A 32 11.26 0.99 6.17
N PRO A 33 11.58 1.56 4.98
CA PRO A 33 11.44 3.00 4.79
C PRO A 33 9.97 3.40 4.73
N PHE A 34 9.12 2.64 4.04
CA PHE A 34 7.75 3.07 3.82
C PHE A 34 6.88 3.02 5.08
N TYR A 35 7.06 2.05 5.98
CA TYR A 35 6.30 2.03 7.24
C TYR A 35 6.78 3.12 8.18
N LEU A 36 8.09 3.39 8.23
CA LEU A 36 8.62 4.51 9.01
C LEU A 36 8.12 5.85 8.47
N LEU A 37 8.14 6.04 7.14
CA LEU A 37 7.60 7.23 6.50
C LEU A 37 6.10 7.38 6.72
N ALA A 38 5.32 6.30 6.58
CA ALA A 38 3.88 6.32 6.84
C ALA A 38 3.58 6.69 8.30
N ALA A 39 4.26 6.07 9.27
CA ALA A 39 4.08 6.35 10.68
C ALA A 39 4.48 7.79 11.04
N ALA A 40 5.66 8.25 10.60
CA ALA A 40 6.12 9.61 10.82
C ALA A 40 5.18 10.64 10.16
N PHE A 41 4.71 10.34 8.95
CA PHE A 41 3.78 11.19 8.25
C PHE A 41 2.45 11.30 8.99
N ALA A 42 1.82 10.18 9.38
CA ALA A 42 0.57 10.20 10.14
C ALA A 42 0.72 10.96 11.47
N ALA A 43 1.84 10.76 12.18
CA ALA A 43 2.15 11.44 13.43
C ALA A 43 2.26 12.97 13.28
N VAL A 44 2.57 13.47 12.08
CA VAL A 44 2.65 14.92 11.78
C VAL A 44 1.37 15.43 11.12
N SER A 45 0.92 14.77 10.06
CA SER A 45 -0.17 15.24 9.21
C SER A 45 -1.52 15.25 9.92
N VAL A 46 -1.79 14.27 10.80
CA VAL A 46 -3.07 14.20 11.53
C VAL A 46 -3.16 15.32 12.56
N PRO A 47 -2.20 15.52 13.50
CA PRO A 47 -2.25 16.66 14.40
C PRO A 47 -2.25 18.02 13.68
N LEU A 48 -1.47 18.13 12.59
CA LEU A 48 -1.43 19.35 11.78
C LEU A 48 -2.82 19.69 11.21
N TRP A 49 -3.51 18.70 10.63
CA TRP A 49 -4.86 18.89 10.12
C TRP A 49 -5.87 19.16 11.25
N VAL A 50 -5.82 18.43 12.36
CA VAL A 50 -6.72 18.65 13.51
C VAL A 50 -6.57 20.08 14.03
N THR A 51 -5.34 20.56 14.18
CA THR A 51 -5.06 21.93 14.62
C THR A 51 -5.64 22.97 13.65
N ARG A 52 -5.54 22.72 12.34
CA ARG A 52 -6.19 23.56 11.31
C ARG A 52 -7.72 23.48 11.37
N TYR A 53 -8.27 22.29 11.61
CA TYR A 53 -9.71 22.02 11.66
C TYR A 53 -10.39 22.76 12.82
N VAL A 54 -9.76 22.78 14.00
CA VAL A 54 -10.27 23.51 15.18
C VAL A 54 -9.98 25.03 15.13
N GLY A 55 -9.41 25.54 14.03
CA GLY A 55 -9.20 26.97 13.80
C GLY A 55 -7.91 27.57 14.39
N LEU A 56 -7.02 26.76 14.96
CA LEU A 56 -5.76 27.23 15.57
C LEU A 56 -4.65 27.54 14.55
N LEU A 57 -4.85 27.20 13.27
CA LEU A 57 -3.87 27.38 12.18
C LEU A 57 -4.48 28.03 10.93
N PRO A 58 -5.02 29.26 10.99
CA PRO A 58 -5.74 29.87 9.85
C PRO A 58 -4.86 30.15 8.62
N GLY A 59 -3.54 30.29 8.80
CA GLY A 59 -2.58 30.69 7.75
C GLY A 59 -2.25 29.64 6.69
N LEU A 60 -2.81 28.43 6.76
CA LEU A 60 -2.57 27.35 5.80
C LEU A 60 -3.89 26.89 5.16
N PRO A 61 -4.40 27.60 4.13
CA PRO A 61 -5.69 27.29 3.51
C PRO A 61 -5.71 25.93 2.79
N ARG A 62 -4.53 25.44 2.38
CA ARG A 62 -4.38 24.15 1.69
C ARG A 62 -4.56 22.93 2.60
N LEU A 63 -4.40 23.09 3.92
CA LEU A 63 -4.64 22.04 4.92
C LEU A 63 -6.15 21.78 5.16
N GLY A 64 -6.96 21.85 4.11
CA GLY A 64 -8.40 21.62 4.18
C GLY A 64 -8.77 20.15 4.29
N LEU A 65 -10.09 19.87 4.35
CA LEU A 65 -10.63 18.52 4.39
C LEU A 65 -10.17 17.66 3.20
N ALA A 66 -10.17 18.22 1.98
CA ALA A 66 -9.74 17.52 0.78
C ALA A 66 -8.27 17.08 0.84
N TRP A 67 -7.39 17.92 1.40
CA TRP A 67 -5.99 17.57 1.62
C TRP A 67 -5.88 16.41 2.60
N HIS A 68 -6.54 16.49 3.76
CA HIS A 68 -6.51 15.39 4.74
C HIS A 68 -7.02 14.07 4.16
N MET A 69 -8.17 14.09 3.49
CA MET A 69 -8.74 12.92 2.84
C MET A 69 -7.76 12.29 1.83
N HIS A 70 -7.12 13.11 0.99
CA HIS A 70 -6.12 12.64 0.03
C HIS A 70 -4.89 12.07 0.72
N GLU A 71 -4.34 12.79 1.67
CA GLU A 71 -3.11 12.42 2.36
C GLU A 71 -3.25 11.13 3.19
N MET A 72 -4.43 10.88 3.78
CA MET A 72 -4.68 9.63 4.49
C MET A 72 -4.72 8.43 3.55
N VAL A 73 -5.24 8.58 2.33
CA VAL A 73 -5.34 7.48 1.36
C VAL A 73 -4.08 7.37 0.51
N PHE A 74 -3.76 8.40 -0.27
CA PHE A 74 -2.65 8.39 -1.24
C PHE A 74 -1.28 8.66 -0.62
N GLY A 75 -1.23 9.32 0.54
CA GLY A 75 0.00 9.48 1.30
C GLY A 75 0.28 8.29 2.19
N PHE A 76 -0.53 8.15 3.24
CA PHE A 76 -0.35 7.15 4.30
C PHE A 76 -0.64 5.71 3.83
N VAL A 77 -1.88 5.41 3.40
CA VAL A 77 -2.26 4.02 3.06
C VAL A 77 -1.42 3.48 1.89
N ILE A 78 -1.19 4.25 0.84
CA ILE A 78 -0.36 3.77 -0.28
C ILE A 78 1.09 3.49 0.16
N ALA A 79 1.69 4.29 1.04
CA ALA A 79 3.03 3.98 1.56
C ALA A 79 3.04 2.61 2.26
N VAL A 80 2.03 2.32 3.09
CA VAL A 80 1.86 1.00 3.73
C VAL A 80 1.69 -0.10 2.68
N ILE A 81 0.82 0.08 1.69
CA ILE A 81 0.60 -0.91 0.62
C ILE A 81 1.89 -1.20 -0.14
N ILE A 82 2.63 -0.17 -0.58
CA ILE A 82 3.88 -0.36 -1.33
C ILE A 82 4.96 -1.02 -0.46
N GLY A 83 5.08 -0.62 0.80
CA GLY A 83 5.98 -1.24 1.77
C GLY A 83 5.69 -2.74 1.95
N PHE A 84 4.42 -3.09 2.12
CA PHE A 84 3.95 -4.47 2.17
C PHE A 84 4.26 -5.20 0.87
N LEU A 85 3.85 -4.68 -0.29
CA LEU A 85 3.94 -5.34 -1.58
C LEU A 85 5.39 -5.62 -1.99
N PHE A 86 6.33 -4.70 -1.76
CA PHE A 86 7.73 -4.97 -2.06
C PHE A 86 8.32 -6.05 -1.17
N THR A 87 7.87 -6.15 0.08
CA THR A 87 8.34 -7.18 1.01
C THR A 87 7.71 -8.53 0.68
N ALA A 88 6.39 -8.56 0.54
CA ALA A 88 5.62 -9.75 0.19
C ALA A 88 5.95 -10.27 -1.21
N GLY A 89 6.15 -9.36 -2.18
CA GLY A 89 6.55 -9.69 -3.55
C GLY A 89 7.84 -10.49 -3.61
N ARG A 90 8.83 -10.12 -2.79
CA ARG A 90 10.06 -10.91 -2.66
C ARG A 90 9.77 -12.30 -2.08
N ASN A 91 8.93 -12.39 -1.05
CA ASN A 91 8.58 -13.68 -0.45
C ASN A 91 7.79 -14.58 -1.42
N TRP A 92 6.94 -14.02 -2.27
CA TRP A 92 6.13 -14.78 -3.23
C TRP A 92 6.89 -15.23 -4.48
N THR A 93 7.97 -14.54 -4.83
CA THR A 93 8.67 -14.75 -6.12
C THR A 93 10.10 -15.23 -5.95
N GLY A 94 10.70 -15.07 -4.78
CA GLY A 94 12.14 -15.27 -4.55
C GLY A 94 13.02 -14.19 -5.20
N LEU A 95 12.44 -13.31 -6.03
CA LEU A 95 13.15 -12.26 -6.75
C LEU A 95 13.24 -10.98 -5.93
N TRP A 96 14.30 -10.21 -6.16
CA TRP A 96 14.45 -8.92 -5.52
C TRP A 96 13.48 -7.88 -6.10
N THR A 97 12.67 -7.30 -5.21
CA THR A 97 11.94 -6.05 -5.42
C THR A 97 12.88 -4.85 -5.26
N PRO A 98 12.44 -3.60 -5.54
CA PRO A 98 13.30 -2.42 -5.39
C PRO A 98 14.01 -2.36 -4.05
N ARG A 99 15.33 -2.17 -4.10
CA ARG A 99 16.24 -2.12 -2.94
C ARG A 99 17.32 -1.07 -3.17
N ARG A 100 18.02 -0.68 -2.11
CA ARG A 100 19.13 0.28 -2.13
C ARG A 100 18.70 1.60 -2.78
N GLY A 101 19.50 2.14 -3.70
CA GLY A 101 19.23 3.40 -4.38
C GLY A 101 17.86 3.50 -5.05
N HIS A 102 17.34 2.42 -5.65
CA HIS A 102 16.00 2.43 -6.25
C HIS A 102 14.89 2.62 -5.21
N LEU A 103 15.03 1.98 -4.04
CA LEU A 103 14.07 2.13 -2.95
C LEU A 103 14.16 3.53 -2.32
N ALA A 104 15.37 4.07 -2.19
CA ALA A 104 15.59 5.43 -1.74
C ALA A 104 14.98 6.47 -2.70
N ALA A 105 15.12 6.27 -4.01
CA ALA A 105 14.52 7.14 -5.03
C ALA A 105 12.99 7.13 -4.96
N LEU A 106 12.37 5.96 -4.77
CA LEU A 106 10.91 5.86 -4.60
C LEU A 106 10.43 6.53 -3.30
N ALA A 107 11.17 6.36 -2.21
CA ALA A 107 10.88 7.04 -0.94
C ALA A 107 11.02 8.56 -1.06
N ALA A 108 12.04 9.05 -1.76
CA ALA A 108 12.23 10.47 -2.02
C ALA A 108 11.13 11.04 -2.92
N LEU A 109 10.71 10.31 -3.97
CA LEU A 109 9.60 10.69 -4.83
C LEU A 109 8.29 10.79 -4.04
N TRP A 110 8.01 9.82 -3.17
CA TRP A 110 6.85 9.85 -2.29
C TRP A 110 6.87 11.09 -1.37
N LEU A 111 8.01 11.37 -0.74
CA LEU A 111 8.18 12.52 0.14
C LEU A 111 8.03 13.84 -0.62
N ALA A 112 8.59 13.93 -1.83
CA ALA A 112 8.43 15.08 -2.71
C ALA A 112 6.96 15.35 -3.02
N GLY A 113 6.15 14.31 -3.26
CA GLY A 113 4.70 14.44 -3.44
C GLY A 113 4.02 15.07 -2.22
N ARG A 114 4.34 14.59 -1.01
CA ARG A 114 3.77 15.15 0.24
C ARG A 114 4.10 16.62 0.44
N ILE A 115 5.36 16.99 0.18
CA ILE A 115 5.82 18.38 0.27
C ILE A 115 5.14 19.23 -0.80
N ALA A 116 5.03 18.73 -2.03
CA ALA A 116 4.41 19.44 -3.14
C ALA A 116 2.91 19.71 -2.88
N MET A 117 2.19 18.77 -2.28
CA MET A 117 0.78 18.94 -1.90
C MET A 117 0.54 20.13 -0.97
N LEU A 118 1.52 20.50 -0.14
CA LEU A 118 1.45 21.68 0.73
C LEU A 118 1.94 22.95 0.03
N TRP A 119 3.09 22.87 -0.65
CA TRP A 119 3.84 24.07 -1.01
C TRP A 119 3.90 24.38 -2.52
N ALA A 120 3.71 23.38 -3.39
CA ALA A 120 3.83 23.56 -4.84
C ALA A 120 2.52 24.03 -5.49
N PRO A 121 2.53 24.70 -6.65
CA PRO A 121 1.30 24.97 -7.40
C PRO A 121 0.48 23.69 -7.63
N PRO A 122 -0.87 23.73 -7.58
CA PRO A 122 -1.70 22.52 -7.63
C PRO A 122 -1.42 21.57 -8.79
N ALA A 123 -1.16 22.09 -9.99
CA ALA A 123 -0.83 21.26 -11.15
C ALA A 123 0.52 20.54 -11.00
N LEU A 124 1.54 21.22 -10.43
CA LEU A 124 2.83 20.60 -10.16
C LEU A 124 2.73 19.55 -9.05
N ALA A 125 1.96 19.85 -7.99
CA ALA A 125 1.67 18.90 -6.93
C ALA A 125 1.01 17.63 -7.49
N ALA A 126 0.01 17.77 -8.35
CA ALA A 126 -0.66 16.65 -9.03
C ALA A 126 0.32 15.79 -9.83
N ILE A 127 1.21 16.39 -10.62
CA ILE A 127 2.20 15.65 -11.41
C ILE A 127 3.13 14.84 -10.50
N VAL A 128 3.72 15.47 -9.49
CA VAL A 128 4.67 14.81 -8.59
C VAL A 128 3.99 13.69 -7.79
N ASP A 129 2.78 13.96 -7.29
CA ASP A 129 1.97 13.00 -6.55
C ASP A 129 1.59 11.77 -7.40
N LEU A 130 1.13 11.99 -8.64
CA LEU A 130 0.70 10.93 -9.54
C LEU A 130 1.83 10.02 -10.01
N LEU A 131 3.07 10.51 -10.07
CA LEU A 131 4.22 9.73 -10.53
C LEU A 131 4.57 8.57 -9.59
N PHE A 132 4.29 8.70 -8.30
CA PHE A 132 4.74 7.74 -7.30
C PHE A 132 4.17 6.34 -7.51
N LEU A 133 2.83 6.23 -7.66
CA LEU A 133 2.14 4.94 -7.76
C LEU A 133 2.59 4.12 -8.98
N PRO A 134 2.60 4.66 -10.22
CA PRO A 134 3.14 3.97 -11.39
C PRO A 134 4.62 3.61 -11.25
N ALA A 135 5.43 4.52 -10.72
CA ALA A 135 6.86 4.28 -10.51
C ALA A 135 7.12 3.13 -9.52
N ALA A 136 6.26 2.97 -8.51
CA ALA A 136 6.33 1.85 -7.57
C ALA A 136 5.70 0.56 -8.13
N ALA A 137 4.60 0.65 -8.87
CA ALA A 137 3.89 -0.50 -9.44
C ALA A 137 4.68 -1.19 -10.56
N TRP A 138 5.37 -0.43 -11.42
CA TRP A 138 6.12 -0.95 -12.54
C TRP A 138 7.19 -2.01 -12.18
N PRO A 139 8.13 -1.76 -11.24
CA PRO A 139 9.11 -2.78 -10.87
C PRO A 139 8.47 -4.01 -10.23
N MET A 140 7.37 -3.84 -9.47
CA MET A 140 6.62 -4.96 -8.91
C MET A 140 5.98 -5.81 -10.02
N TYR A 141 5.36 -5.18 -11.02
CA TYR A 141 4.83 -5.85 -12.20
C TYR A 141 5.89 -6.70 -12.90
N ARG A 142 7.07 -6.12 -13.18
CA ARG A 142 8.17 -6.86 -13.82
C ARG A 142 8.60 -8.08 -13.01
N VAL A 143 8.67 -7.95 -11.68
CA VAL A 143 9.03 -9.07 -10.79
C VAL A 143 7.98 -10.18 -10.85
N LEU A 144 6.70 -9.83 -10.73
CA LEU A 144 5.59 -10.80 -10.80
C LEU A 144 5.50 -11.48 -12.18
N GLN A 145 5.72 -10.73 -13.25
CA GLN A 145 5.72 -11.25 -14.61
C GLN A 145 6.89 -12.22 -14.82
N ARG A 146 8.11 -11.83 -14.43
CA ARG A 146 9.32 -12.68 -14.57
C ARG A 146 9.22 -13.96 -13.77
N SER A 147 8.60 -13.93 -12.59
CA SER A 147 8.41 -15.13 -11.78
C SER A 147 7.20 -15.99 -12.20
N GLY A 148 6.43 -15.57 -13.21
CA GLY A 148 5.18 -16.24 -13.59
C GLY A 148 4.06 -16.17 -12.55
N ASN A 149 4.14 -15.28 -11.55
CA ASN A 149 3.16 -15.19 -10.46
C ASN A 149 1.90 -14.43 -10.89
N LYS A 150 1.09 -15.09 -11.73
CA LYS A 150 -0.19 -14.56 -12.23
C LYS A 150 -1.20 -14.29 -11.11
N ARG A 151 -1.12 -15.06 -10.02
CA ARG A 151 -2.06 -14.99 -8.89
C ARG A 151 -2.04 -13.64 -8.16
N ASN A 152 -0.93 -12.90 -8.24
CA ASN A 152 -0.76 -11.61 -7.59
C ASN A 152 -0.74 -10.41 -8.57
N LEU A 153 -0.89 -10.65 -9.89
CA LEU A 153 -0.96 -9.58 -10.89
C LEU A 153 -2.18 -8.67 -10.73
N PHE A 154 -3.27 -9.18 -10.13
CA PHE A 154 -4.46 -8.35 -9.84
C PHE A 154 -4.11 -7.12 -8.99
N LEU A 155 -3.11 -7.22 -8.10
CA LEU A 155 -2.65 -6.09 -7.27
C LEU A 155 -2.10 -4.97 -8.13
N ILE A 156 -1.39 -5.29 -9.22
CA ILE A 156 -0.91 -4.28 -10.17
C ILE A 156 -2.10 -3.58 -10.85
N GLY A 157 -3.14 -4.33 -11.21
CA GLY A 157 -4.38 -3.77 -11.73
C GLY A 157 -5.04 -2.80 -10.74
N LEU A 158 -5.13 -3.17 -9.46
CA LEU A 158 -5.69 -2.31 -8.41
C LEU A 158 -4.82 -1.08 -8.13
N LEU A 159 -3.49 -1.18 -8.19
CA LEU A 159 -2.58 -0.02 -8.12
C LEU A 159 -2.73 0.91 -9.33
N GLY A 160 -2.94 0.35 -10.51
CA GLY A 160 -3.27 1.12 -11.72
C GLY A 160 -4.60 1.86 -11.56
N LEU A 161 -5.62 1.19 -11.04
CA LEU A 161 -6.92 1.81 -10.75
C LEU A 161 -6.79 2.91 -9.68
N LEU A 162 -6.02 2.70 -8.62
CA LEU A 162 -5.71 3.74 -7.63
C LEU A 162 -5.01 4.94 -8.27
N THR A 163 -4.12 4.73 -9.24
CA THR A 163 -3.49 5.83 -10.00
C THR A 163 -4.54 6.63 -10.75
N LEU A 164 -5.47 5.97 -11.45
CA LEU A 164 -6.54 6.62 -12.19
C LEU A 164 -7.46 7.41 -11.26
N VAL A 165 -7.86 6.82 -10.14
CA VAL A 165 -8.70 7.49 -9.14
C VAL A 165 -7.98 8.69 -8.51
N ASN A 166 -6.67 8.61 -8.29
CA ASN A 166 -5.88 9.75 -7.85
C ASN A 166 -5.87 10.88 -8.90
N ALA A 167 -5.78 10.52 -10.19
CA ALA A 167 -5.84 11.51 -11.27
C ALA A 167 -7.22 12.19 -11.32
N VAL A 168 -8.31 11.44 -11.09
CA VAL A 168 -9.66 11.99 -10.96
C VAL A 168 -9.76 12.95 -9.77
N PHE A 169 -9.15 12.63 -8.62
CA PHE A 169 -9.10 13.55 -7.48
C PHE A 169 -8.42 14.87 -7.86
N HIS A 170 -7.24 14.83 -8.46
CA HIS A 170 -6.53 16.04 -8.87
C HIS A 170 -7.29 16.84 -9.92
N ALA A 171 -7.89 16.17 -10.90
CA ALA A 171 -8.72 16.81 -11.92
C ALA A 171 -9.96 17.50 -11.30
N ALA A 172 -10.59 16.90 -10.28
CA ALA A 172 -11.68 17.52 -9.53
C ALA A 172 -11.22 18.75 -8.73
N VAL A 173 -10.08 18.67 -8.03
CA VAL A 173 -9.50 19.79 -7.27
C VAL A 173 -9.07 20.94 -8.19
N LEU A 174 -8.57 20.64 -9.39
CA LEU A 174 -8.21 21.63 -10.41
C LEU A 174 -9.42 22.21 -11.15
N GLY A 175 -10.64 21.71 -10.90
CA GLY A 175 -11.86 22.16 -11.55
C GLY A 175 -12.03 21.65 -12.99
N TRP A 176 -11.23 20.67 -13.43
CA TRP A 176 -11.35 20.05 -14.76
C TRP A 176 -12.50 19.06 -14.84
N LEU A 177 -12.96 18.56 -13.69
CA LEU A 177 -14.09 17.66 -13.60
C LEU A 177 -15.13 18.21 -12.61
N ALA A 178 -16.38 18.26 -13.04
CA ALA A 178 -17.53 18.69 -12.22
C ALA A 178 -18.00 17.57 -11.28
N LEU A 179 -17.12 17.13 -10.40
CA LEU A 179 -17.43 16.11 -9.38
C LEU A 179 -16.75 16.46 -8.05
N PRO A 180 -17.37 16.10 -6.91
CA PRO A 180 -16.74 16.31 -5.60
C PRO A 180 -15.44 15.50 -5.49
N PRO A 181 -14.32 16.10 -5.00
CA PRO A 181 -13.09 15.35 -4.76
C PRO A 181 -13.26 14.16 -3.82
N ALA A 182 -14.22 14.26 -2.88
CA ALA A 182 -14.56 13.17 -1.95
C ALA A 182 -15.00 11.88 -2.66
N SER A 183 -15.64 11.97 -3.83
CA SER A 183 -16.08 10.79 -4.59
C SER A 183 -14.90 9.93 -5.06
N ALA A 184 -13.80 10.58 -5.50
CA ALA A 184 -12.56 9.90 -5.85
C ALA A 184 -11.92 9.24 -4.61
N ILE A 185 -11.91 9.92 -3.47
CA ILE A 185 -11.38 9.35 -2.22
C ILE A 185 -12.19 8.13 -1.77
N GLN A 186 -13.52 8.19 -1.83
CA GLN A 186 -14.37 7.05 -1.51
C GLN A 186 -14.10 5.85 -2.42
N ALA A 187 -13.96 6.08 -3.73
CA ALA A 187 -13.57 5.03 -4.67
C ALA A 187 -12.19 4.44 -4.33
N ALA A 188 -11.21 5.26 -3.94
CA ALA A 188 -9.89 4.80 -3.54
C ALA A 188 -9.95 3.94 -2.26
N ILE A 189 -10.73 4.35 -1.25
CA ILE A 189 -10.97 3.57 -0.03
C ILE A 189 -11.58 2.20 -0.36
N LEU A 190 -12.58 2.16 -1.24
CA LEU A 190 -13.20 0.90 -1.67
C LEU A 190 -12.21 -0.02 -2.40
N ILE A 191 -11.28 0.53 -3.18
CA ILE A 191 -10.19 -0.25 -3.79
C ILE A 191 -9.23 -0.80 -2.73
N VAL A 192 -8.92 -0.01 -1.69
CA VAL A 192 -8.11 -0.48 -0.55
C VAL A 192 -8.81 -1.62 0.17
N VAL A 193 -10.12 -1.49 0.46
CA VAL A 193 -10.94 -2.57 1.05
C VAL A 193 -10.90 -3.83 0.19
N MET A 194 -10.95 -3.69 -1.15
CA MET A 194 -10.78 -4.83 -2.06
C MET A 194 -9.40 -5.48 -1.96
N ILE A 195 -8.32 -4.69 -1.85
CA ILE A 195 -6.97 -5.22 -1.63
C ILE A 195 -6.92 -6.01 -0.32
N GLU A 196 -7.40 -5.40 0.77
CA GLU A 196 -7.41 -6.00 2.10
C GLU A 196 -8.23 -7.30 2.14
N SER A 197 -9.41 -7.31 1.53
CA SER A 197 -10.26 -8.51 1.48
C SER A 197 -9.60 -9.69 0.77
N VAL A 198 -8.91 -9.44 -0.35
CA VAL A 198 -8.23 -10.48 -1.14
C VAL A 198 -6.95 -10.95 -0.47
N ILE A 199 -6.18 -10.02 0.12
CA ILE A 199 -4.89 -10.32 0.76
C ILE A 199 -5.08 -10.95 2.14
N GLY A 200 -6.01 -10.43 2.94
CA GLY A 200 -6.40 -10.95 4.25
C GLY A 200 -6.77 -12.43 4.19
N ALA A 201 -7.45 -12.85 3.11
CA ALA A 201 -7.80 -14.24 2.80
C ALA A 201 -6.67 -15.26 2.93
N ARG A 202 -5.44 -14.81 2.68
CA ARG A 202 -4.25 -15.66 2.59
C ARG A 202 -3.28 -15.36 3.72
N VAL A 203 -3.13 -14.07 4.03
CA VAL A 203 -2.20 -13.57 5.03
C VAL A 203 -2.67 -13.96 6.43
N ILE A 204 -3.92 -13.64 6.79
CA ILE A 204 -4.42 -13.89 8.15
C ILE A 204 -4.42 -15.38 8.48
N PRO A 205 -4.99 -16.27 7.63
CA PRO A 205 -4.92 -17.72 7.89
C PRO A 205 -3.49 -18.26 7.94
N GLY A 206 -2.59 -17.76 7.07
CA GLY A 206 -1.19 -18.15 7.05
C GLY A 206 -0.48 -17.79 8.35
N PHE A 207 -0.68 -16.58 8.87
CA PHE A 207 -0.12 -16.17 10.16
C PHE A 207 -0.76 -16.94 11.32
N THR A 208 -2.07 -17.19 11.31
CA THR A 208 -2.73 -17.99 12.35
C THR A 208 -2.18 -19.41 12.42
N ASN A 209 -2.07 -20.11 11.28
CA ASN A 209 -1.56 -21.49 11.25
C ASN A 209 -0.11 -21.58 11.73
N ASN A 210 0.71 -20.57 11.45
CA ASN A 210 2.12 -20.56 11.82
C ASN A 210 2.36 -20.06 13.26
N GLY A 211 1.52 -19.14 13.74
CA GLY A 211 1.70 -18.46 15.01
C GLY A 211 0.86 -19.00 16.17
N ALA A 212 -0.18 -19.80 15.92
CA ALA A 212 -1.03 -20.39 16.95
C ALA A 212 -0.96 -21.93 16.89
N PRO A 213 -0.07 -22.58 17.67
CA PRO A 213 0.16 -24.02 17.62
C PRO A 213 -1.13 -24.85 17.72
N GLY A 214 -1.21 -25.92 16.92
CA GLY A 214 -2.40 -26.80 16.88
C GLY A 214 -3.62 -26.20 16.17
N THR A 215 -3.52 -24.98 15.63
CA THR A 215 -4.61 -24.37 14.86
C THR A 215 -4.51 -24.76 13.39
N LYS A 216 -5.64 -25.19 12.82
CA LYS A 216 -5.83 -25.34 11.38
C LYS A 216 -7.01 -24.47 10.95
N THR A 217 -6.73 -23.35 10.31
CA THR A 217 -7.75 -22.47 9.74
C THR A 217 -8.46 -23.13 8.58
N ILE A 218 -9.73 -22.79 8.38
CA ILE A 218 -10.55 -23.28 7.29
C ILE A 218 -10.70 -22.14 6.27
N VAL A 219 -10.27 -22.39 5.04
CA VAL A 219 -10.41 -21.46 3.91
C VAL A 219 -11.29 -22.13 2.86
N HIS A 220 -12.44 -21.52 2.57
CA HIS A 220 -13.40 -22.03 1.59
C HIS A 220 -13.30 -21.24 0.27
N PRO A 221 -12.74 -21.82 -0.82
CA PRO A 221 -12.49 -21.07 -2.05
C PRO A 221 -13.75 -20.47 -2.69
N LYS A 222 -14.92 -21.13 -2.54
CA LYS A 222 -16.20 -20.61 -3.02
C LYS A 222 -16.64 -19.38 -2.22
N LEU A 223 -16.53 -19.45 -0.90
CA LEU A 223 -16.87 -18.33 -0.01
C LEU A 223 -15.94 -17.14 -0.26
N ASP A 224 -14.63 -17.37 -0.42
CA ASP A 224 -13.68 -16.30 -0.78
C ASP A 224 -14.09 -15.59 -2.07
N ARG A 225 -14.46 -16.33 -3.12
CA ARG A 225 -14.94 -15.74 -4.38
C ARG A 225 -16.24 -14.96 -4.20
N ILE A 226 -17.19 -15.50 -3.44
CA ILE A 226 -18.45 -14.82 -3.13
C ILE A 226 -18.19 -13.51 -2.37
N SER A 227 -17.33 -13.53 -1.35
CA SER A 227 -17.02 -12.33 -0.57
C SER A 227 -16.33 -11.26 -1.40
N ILE A 228 -15.39 -11.64 -2.26
CA ILE A 228 -14.74 -10.71 -3.18
C ILE A 228 -15.76 -10.13 -4.18
N ALA A 229 -16.63 -10.97 -4.74
CA ALA A 229 -17.66 -10.53 -5.69
C ALA A 229 -18.68 -9.59 -5.04
N LEU A 230 -19.15 -9.90 -3.82
CA LEU A 230 -20.06 -9.05 -3.07
C LEU A 230 -19.42 -7.72 -2.67
N THR A 231 -18.15 -7.74 -2.26
CA THR A 231 -17.41 -6.51 -1.91
C THR A 231 -17.22 -5.63 -3.14
N ALA A 232 -16.89 -6.23 -4.30
CA ALA A 232 -16.80 -5.50 -5.56
C ALA A 232 -18.17 -4.95 -6.01
N ALA A 233 -19.24 -5.74 -5.90
CA ALA A 233 -20.60 -5.31 -6.24
C ALA A 233 -21.07 -4.16 -5.34
N ALA A 234 -20.84 -4.27 -4.02
CA ALA A 234 -21.13 -3.19 -3.06
C ALA A 234 -20.34 -1.92 -3.41
N SER A 235 -19.04 -2.05 -3.71
CA SER A 235 -18.18 -0.93 -4.08
C SER A 235 -18.65 -0.24 -5.37
N LEU A 236 -18.95 -1.02 -6.41
CA LEU A 236 -19.47 -0.51 -7.68
C LEU A 236 -20.85 0.11 -7.52
N SER A 237 -21.71 -0.45 -6.66
CA SER A 237 -23.02 0.12 -6.37
C SER A 237 -22.92 1.50 -5.71
N TRP A 238 -21.96 1.67 -4.80
CA TRP A 238 -21.68 2.95 -4.15
C TRP A 238 -21.18 3.99 -5.15
N VAL A 239 -20.15 3.65 -5.92
CA VAL A 239 -19.56 4.55 -6.92
C VAL A 239 -20.56 4.89 -8.03
N GLY A 240 -21.40 3.93 -8.42
CA GLY A 240 -22.45 4.12 -9.43
C GLY A 240 -23.67 4.90 -8.94
N GLY A 241 -23.74 5.25 -7.65
CA GLY A 241 -24.87 6.01 -7.09
C GLY A 241 -26.20 5.25 -7.12
N LEU A 242 -26.17 3.92 -6.91
CA LEU A 242 -27.38 3.11 -6.85
C LEU A 242 -28.28 3.52 -5.67
N PRO A 243 -29.57 3.16 -5.67
CA PRO A 243 -30.47 3.45 -4.55
C PRO A 243 -29.94 2.89 -3.22
N ALA A 244 -30.14 3.63 -2.13
CA ALA A 244 -29.60 3.31 -0.81
C ALA A 244 -29.92 1.88 -0.34
N ALA A 245 -31.14 1.38 -0.62
CA ALA A 245 -31.53 0.02 -0.27
C ALA A 245 -30.69 -1.05 -0.98
N ALA A 246 -30.33 -0.84 -2.26
CA ALA A 246 -29.50 -1.76 -3.02
C ALA A 246 -28.05 -1.76 -2.51
N ILE A 247 -27.50 -0.57 -2.25
CA ILE A 247 -26.17 -0.40 -1.64
C ILE A 247 -26.12 -1.11 -0.28
N ALA A 248 -27.09 -0.84 0.60
CA ALA A 248 -27.16 -1.43 1.94
C ALA A 248 -27.29 -2.95 1.89
N GLY A 249 -28.12 -3.49 0.98
CA GLY A 249 -28.27 -4.93 0.79
C GLY A 249 -26.97 -5.60 0.35
N LEU A 250 -26.27 -5.03 -0.64
CA LEU A 250 -24.99 -5.55 -1.12
C LEU A 250 -23.88 -5.43 -0.07
N ALA A 251 -23.79 -4.30 0.63
CA ALA A 251 -22.82 -4.07 1.69
C ALA A 251 -23.07 -5.02 2.88
N GLY A 252 -24.31 -5.22 3.29
CA GLY A 252 -24.69 -6.17 4.34
C GLY A 252 -24.35 -7.61 3.96
N ALA A 253 -24.65 -8.02 2.72
CA ALA A 253 -24.26 -9.33 2.21
C ALA A 253 -22.73 -9.51 2.17
N ALA A 254 -21.99 -8.48 1.74
CA ALA A 254 -20.54 -8.47 1.76
C ALA A 254 -20.03 -8.65 3.19
N ALA A 255 -20.48 -7.83 4.14
CA ALA A 255 -20.09 -7.89 5.55
C ALA A 255 -20.35 -9.28 6.17
N CYS A 256 -21.56 -9.83 6.01
CA CYS A 256 -21.89 -11.18 6.47
C CYS A 256 -20.93 -12.22 5.89
N SER A 257 -20.63 -12.14 4.60
CA SER A 257 -19.69 -13.07 3.96
C SER A 257 -18.25 -12.92 4.48
N GLN A 258 -17.80 -11.69 4.80
CA GLN A 258 -16.48 -11.46 5.41
C GLN A 258 -16.38 -12.05 6.81
N LEU A 259 -17.44 -11.89 7.62
CA LEU A 259 -17.49 -12.46 8.97
C LEU A 259 -17.49 -13.99 8.94
N LEU A 260 -18.18 -14.60 7.96
CA LEU A 260 -18.13 -16.06 7.76
C LEU A 260 -16.73 -16.55 7.41
N ARG A 261 -15.98 -15.81 6.58
CA ARG A 261 -14.56 -16.11 6.28
C ARG A 261 -13.72 -16.02 7.54
N LEU A 262 -13.86 -14.91 8.28
CA LEU A 262 -13.14 -14.64 9.51
C LEU A 262 -13.38 -15.74 10.56
N GLY A 263 -14.62 -16.22 10.69
CA GLY A 263 -14.96 -17.35 11.58
C GLY A 263 -14.17 -18.62 11.26
N GLY A 264 -13.99 -18.92 9.97
CA GLY A 264 -13.14 -20.02 9.49
C GLY A 264 -11.66 -19.86 9.84
N TRP A 265 -11.19 -18.63 10.06
CA TRP A 265 -9.80 -18.33 10.41
C TRP A 265 -9.52 -18.48 11.91
N LYS A 266 -10.53 -18.83 12.72
CA LYS A 266 -10.42 -19.17 14.14
C LYS A 266 -9.80 -18.05 15.01
N PRO A 267 -10.36 -16.82 15.01
CA PRO A 267 -9.83 -15.68 15.78
C PRO A 267 -9.67 -15.98 17.28
N HIS A 268 -10.57 -16.78 17.86
CA HIS A 268 -10.52 -17.18 19.27
C HIS A 268 -9.22 -17.91 19.67
N ARG A 269 -8.53 -18.56 18.72
CA ARG A 269 -7.23 -19.22 18.98
C ARG A 269 -6.06 -18.24 19.08
N THR A 270 -6.28 -16.96 18.76
CA THR A 270 -5.24 -15.93 18.70
C THR A 270 -5.26 -14.95 19.87
N LEU A 271 -6.24 -15.07 20.78
CA LEU A 271 -6.46 -14.09 21.87
C LEU A 271 -5.26 -13.92 22.81
N HIS A 272 -4.45 -14.97 22.99
CA HIS A 272 -3.24 -14.93 23.82
C HIS A 272 -1.99 -14.45 23.06
N GLU A 273 -2.11 -14.20 21.75
CA GLU A 273 -1.01 -13.82 20.88
C GLU A 273 -1.28 -12.42 20.29
N PRO A 274 -0.75 -11.34 20.90
CA PRO A 274 -1.01 -9.96 20.47
C PRO A 274 -0.77 -9.67 19.00
N LEU A 275 0.25 -10.30 18.43
CA LEU A 275 0.60 -10.17 17.02
C LEU A 275 -0.45 -10.79 16.08
N LEU A 276 -1.25 -11.74 16.56
CA LEU A 276 -2.22 -12.47 15.75
C LEU A 276 -3.64 -11.94 15.93
N TRP A 277 -4.07 -11.63 17.16
CA TRP A 277 -5.45 -11.13 17.34
C TRP A 277 -5.63 -9.76 16.70
N ILE A 278 -4.60 -8.91 16.65
CA ILE A 278 -4.69 -7.61 15.98
C ILE A 278 -4.99 -7.76 14.48
N LEU A 279 -4.47 -8.80 13.82
CA LEU A 279 -4.77 -9.09 12.42
C LEU A 279 -6.24 -9.45 12.20
N HIS A 280 -6.86 -10.14 13.16
CA HIS A 280 -8.27 -10.53 13.08
C HIS A 280 -9.18 -9.36 13.44
N LEU A 281 -8.82 -8.57 14.47
CA LEU A 281 -9.59 -7.41 14.87
C LEU A 281 -9.56 -6.33 13.80
N SER A 282 -8.41 -6.06 13.18
CA SER A 282 -8.31 -5.08 12.10
C SER A 282 -9.06 -5.51 10.83
N TYR A 283 -9.33 -6.80 10.65
CA TYR A 283 -10.11 -7.30 9.51
C TYR A 283 -11.62 -7.30 9.76
N ALA A 284 -12.04 -7.48 11.02
CA ALA A 284 -13.44 -7.55 11.44
C ALA A 284 -14.11 -6.17 11.36
#